data_AF-A0A7W7ABE5-F1
#
_entry.id   AF-A0A7W7ABE5-F1
#
_cell.length_a   1.000
_cell.length_b   1.000
_cell.length_c   1.000
_cell.angle_alpha   90.00
_cell.angle_beta   90.00
_cell.angle_gamma   90.00
#
_symmetry.space_group_name_H-M   'P 1'
#
loop_
_entity.id
_entity.type
_entity.pdbx_description
1 polymer ?
#
loop_
_entity_poly.entity_id
_entity_poly.type
_entity_poly.pdbx_seq_one_letter_code
_entity_poly.pdbx_strand_id
1 'polypeptide(L)'
;MAMIPGTSVRHDLSAFPTLAGLKVPRTTRTLGRMIAVAIPLLLILLFAVKWVQTAPGRGEVIALNPEDRVQQVTALVPGRVERWFVVDGQQVKKGDPIARIIDNDPDLLASLAAERAQVVAQIAAAEQALATARLDVTRTSQLYADGLAARRDYENTQIKVAEMEAKLAEARAKLNKANIGLNRQSAQLVRAPRDGRIQQLNTAAGATLVSAGDWLATIAPERQQRVVELLVDGRDVALVRRGQPVRLNFEGWPAIQFSGWPSVAQGMFDGRVLAIDPSAQNTGLFRVLVEPMPGKPAWPDDNYVRLGSKVRGWIQMETVTIAYELWRQLNDFPLEFPVPVDTGPRKGTALKALTDKEATKGKSGGKSDSYGGADYGGGEEEK
;
A
#
# COMPACT_ATOMS: atom_id res chain seq x y z
N MET A 1 11.33 52.78 -55.63
CA MET A 1 9.93 53.22 -55.80
C MET A 1 9.08 52.28 -54.96
N ALA A 2 8.48 52.64 -53.81
CA ALA A 2 8.45 53.86 -53.01
C ALA A 2 8.53 53.45 -51.53
N MET A 3 9.25 54.25 -50.74
CA MET A 3 9.45 54.10 -49.31
C MET A 3 8.27 54.79 -48.61
N ILE A 4 7.49 54.07 -47.80
CA ILE A 4 6.42 54.67 -46.97
C ILE A 4 7.09 55.18 -45.69
N PRO A 5 7.18 56.50 -45.42
CA PRO A 5 7.79 57.01 -44.21
C PRO A 5 6.79 56.98 -43.05
N GLY A 6 7.30 56.59 -41.89
CA GLY A 6 6.56 56.39 -40.66
C GLY A 6 5.76 57.62 -40.21
N THR A 7 4.51 57.37 -39.87
CA THR A 7 3.64 58.30 -39.17
C THR A 7 4.13 58.47 -37.72
N SER A 8 4.98 59.47 -37.48
CA SER A 8 5.10 60.04 -36.14
C SER A 8 3.78 60.73 -35.82
N VAL A 9 2.91 60.07 -35.07
CA VAL A 9 1.68 60.67 -34.54
C VAL A 9 2.12 61.76 -33.55
N ARG A 10 2.31 62.99 -34.04
CA ARG A 10 2.38 64.17 -33.19
C ARG A 10 0.95 64.45 -32.76
N HIS A 11 0.61 64.09 -31.53
CA HIS A 11 -0.64 64.52 -30.93
C HIS A 11 -0.69 66.06 -30.96
N ASP A 12 -1.67 66.62 -31.65
CA ASP A 12 -1.90 68.06 -31.70
C ASP A 12 -2.47 68.51 -30.36
N LEU A 13 -1.58 68.89 -29.45
CA LEU A 13 -1.88 69.31 -28.07
C LEU A 13 -2.27 70.80 -27.99
N SER A 14 -2.47 71.46 -29.13
CA SER A 14 -2.79 72.89 -29.22
C SER A 14 -4.14 73.27 -28.58
N ALA A 15 -5.07 72.32 -28.44
CA ALA A 15 -6.37 72.53 -27.80
C ALA A 15 -6.31 72.58 -26.25
N PHE A 16 -5.17 72.24 -25.62
CA PHE A 16 -5.03 72.20 -24.16
C PHE A 16 -3.81 73.00 -23.68
N PRO A 17 -3.91 74.33 -23.55
CA PRO A 17 -2.78 75.21 -23.24
C PRO A 17 -2.14 74.94 -21.87
N THR A 18 -2.90 74.40 -20.91
CA THR A 18 -2.39 74.01 -19.59
C THR A 18 -1.51 72.77 -19.63
N LEU A 19 -1.76 71.85 -20.54
CA LEU A 19 -0.97 70.62 -20.71
C LEU A 19 0.35 70.90 -21.45
N ALA A 20 0.34 71.83 -22.40
CA ALA A 20 1.52 72.24 -23.15
C ALA A 20 2.56 73.00 -22.29
N GLY A 21 2.15 73.60 -21.17
CA GLY A 21 3.02 74.32 -20.22
C GLY A 21 3.77 73.44 -19.21
N LEU A 22 3.43 72.16 -19.09
CA LEU A 22 4.01 71.24 -18.11
C LEU A 22 5.42 70.78 -18.53
N LYS A 23 6.45 71.42 -17.99
CA LYS A 23 7.84 70.95 -18.08
C LYS A 23 8.05 69.74 -17.16
N VAL A 24 7.92 68.54 -17.71
CA VAL A 24 8.26 67.29 -17.00
C VAL A 24 9.71 67.34 -16.49
N PRO A 25 9.95 67.16 -15.17
CA PRO A 25 11.29 67.11 -14.59
C PRO A 25 12.14 65.99 -15.22
N ARG A 26 13.47 66.18 -15.26
CA ARG A 26 14.40 65.20 -15.85
C ARG A 26 14.31 63.82 -15.18
N THR A 27 14.07 63.79 -13.86
CA THR A 27 13.90 62.57 -13.05
C THR A 27 12.69 61.73 -13.49
N THR A 28 11.58 62.36 -13.83
CA THR A 28 10.38 61.68 -14.34
C THR A 28 10.63 61.05 -15.70
N ARG A 29 11.41 61.70 -16.56
CA ARG A 29 11.79 61.15 -17.88
C ARG A 29 12.76 59.97 -17.76
N THR A 30 13.75 60.04 -16.86
CA THR A 30 14.66 58.92 -16.61
C THR A 30 13.93 57.73 -16.01
N LEU A 31 13.00 57.98 -15.08
CA LEU A 31 12.13 56.95 -14.52
C LEU A 31 11.24 56.31 -15.59
N GLY A 32 10.63 57.12 -16.47
CA GLY A 32 9.83 56.61 -17.59
C GLY A 32 10.63 55.72 -18.54
N ARG A 33 11.89 56.07 -18.84
CA ARG A 33 12.80 55.23 -19.65
C ARG A 33 13.20 53.95 -18.92
N MET A 34 13.50 54.02 -17.63
CA MET A 34 13.80 52.83 -16.82
C MET A 34 12.62 51.86 -16.82
N ILE A 35 11.39 52.36 -16.63
CA ILE A 35 10.16 51.54 -16.68
C ILE A 35 9.96 50.96 -18.08
N ALA A 36 10.14 51.76 -19.13
CA ALA A 36 9.99 51.31 -20.52
C ALA A 36 10.98 50.22 -20.93
N VAL A 37 12.16 50.15 -20.30
CA VAL A 37 13.14 49.06 -20.48
C VAL A 37 12.88 47.89 -19.52
N ALA A 38 12.50 48.18 -18.28
CA ALA A 38 12.28 47.17 -17.24
C ALA A 38 11.09 46.26 -17.56
N ILE A 39 9.99 46.80 -18.10
CA ILE A 39 8.81 46.01 -18.45
C ILE A 39 9.13 44.92 -19.50
N PRO A 40 9.72 45.23 -20.68
CA PRO A 40 10.06 44.19 -21.65
C PRO A 40 11.15 43.25 -21.15
N LEU A 41 12.12 43.75 -20.35
CA LEU A 41 13.13 42.89 -19.72
C LEU A 41 12.50 41.87 -18.76
N LEU A 42 11.54 42.30 -17.94
CA LEU A 42 10.79 41.44 -17.04
C LEU A 42 9.97 40.41 -17.82
N LEU A 43 9.28 40.83 -18.90
CA LEU A 43 8.54 39.91 -19.76
C LEU A 43 9.47 38.84 -20.36
N ILE A 44 10.63 39.23 -20.90
CA ILE A 44 11.62 38.28 -21.41
C ILE A 44 12.03 37.29 -20.31
N LEU A 45 12.29 37.76 -19.08
CA LEU A 45 12.67 36.91 -17.97
C LEU A 45 11.56 35.92 -17.58
N LEU A 46 10.30 36.36 -17.57
CA LEU A 46 9.15 35.52 -17.24
C LEU A 46 8.94 34.37 -18.25
N PHE A 47 9.24 34.61 -19.54
CA PHE A 47 9.14 33.58 -20.59
C PHE A 47 10.43 32.76 -20.77
N ALA A 48 11.60 33.30 -20.43
CA ALA A 48 12.88 32.62 -20.62
C ALA A 48 13.23 31.66 -19.47
N VAL A 49 12.82 31.99 -18.23
CA VAL A 49 13.15 31.17 -17.06
C VAL A 49 12.17 30.01 -16.96
N LYS A 50 12.71 28.79 -16.99
CA LYS A 50 11.97 27.56 -16.75
C LYS A 50 11.83 27.33 -15.25
N TRP A 51 10.59 27.16 -14.79
CA TRP A 51 10.19 26.88 -13.42
C TRP A 51 9.69 25.43 -13.30
N VAL A 52 10.14 24.70 -12.28
CA VAL A 52 9.65 23.35 -11.99
C VAL A 52 8.37 23.47 -11.16
N GLN A 53 7.25 22.98 -11.68
CA GLN A 53 6.02 22.90 -10.91
C GLN A 53 6.16 21.89 -9.77
N THR A 54 5.46 22.12 -8.65
CA THR A 54 5.49 21.20 -7.52
C THR A 54 4.08 20.97 -6.98
N ALA A 55 3.74 19.71 -6.72
CA ALA A 55 2.57 19.36 -5.93
C ALA A 55 2.99 19.23 -4.45
N PRO A 56 2.58 20.16 -3.57
CA PRO A 56 2.91 20.07 -2.15
C PRO A 56 2.06 19.00 -1.47
N GLY A 57 2.68 18.26 -0.55
CA GLY A 57 2.00 17.29 0.29
C GLY A 57 2.51 17.36 1.74
N ARG A 58 1.62 17.10 2.68
CA ARG A 58 1.99 16.90 4.10
C ARG A 58 1.74 15.46 4.49
N GLY A 59 2.58 14.91 5.34
CA GLY A 59 2.31 13.59 5.91
C GLY A 59 3.37 13.19 6.92
N GLU A 60 3.73 11.92 6.94
CA GLU A 60 4.57 11.37 8.00
C GLU A 60 5.40 10.18 7.52
N VAL A 61 6.43 9.85 8.31
CA VAL A 61 7.25 8.66 8.09
C VAL A 61 6.52 7.43 8.59
N ILE A 62 6.33 6.45 7.72
CA ILE A 62 5.69 5.17 8.05
C ILE A 62 6.63 4.00 7.69
N ALA A 63 6.36 2.84 8.28
CA ALA A 63 6.97 1.60 7.82
C ALA A 63 6.30 1.17 6.50
N LEU A 64 7.12 0.76 5.53
CA LEU A 64 6.64 0.27 4.24
C LEU A 64 5.75 -0.97 4.41
N ASN A 65 6.25 -1.95 5.18
CA ASN A 65 5.48 -3.15 5.50
C ASN A 65 4.64 -2.90 6.77
N PRO A 66 3.34 -3.21 6.74
CA PRO A 66 2.50 -3.13 7.94
C PRO A 66 3.04 -3.97 9.10
N GLU A 67 3.70 -5.09 8.80
CA GLU A 67 4.30 -5.95 9.81
C GLU A 67 5.39 -5.23 10.60
N ASP A 68 6.14 -4.32 9.97
CA ASP A 68 7.24 -3.56 10.58
C ASP A 68 6.76 -2.44 11.51
N ARG A 69 5.45 -2.29 11.66
CA ARG A 69 4.85 -1.41 12.67
C ARG A 69 4.94 -2.02 14.06
N VAL A 70 4.71 -1.17 15.05
CA VAL A 70 4.59 -1.59 16.43
C VAL A 70 3.40 -2.54 16.57
N GLN A 71 3.63 -3.73 17.14
CA GLN A 71 2.61 -4.75 17.32
C GLN A 71 2.31 -4.96 18.80
N GLN A 72 1.02 -5.04 19.11
CA GLN A 72 0.55 -5.40 20.44
C GLN A 72 0.42 -6.92 20.52
N VAL A 73 1.13 -7.51 21.49
CA VAL A 73 0.98 -8.90 21.88
C VAL A 73 -0.10 -8.97 22.94
N THR A 74 -1.15 -9.74 22.66
CA THR A 74 -2.30 -9.93 23.53
C THR A 74 -2.30 -11.33 24.15
N ALA A 75 -3.07 -11.50 25.22
CA ALA A 75 -3.32 -12.79 25.83
C ALA A 75 -4.23 -13.63 24.92
N LEU A 76 -3.81 -14.85 24.58
CA LEU A 76 -4.64 -15.78 23.79
C LEU A 76 -5.67 -16.52 24.65
N VAL A 77 -5.38 -16.67 25.94
CA VAL A 77 -6.22 -17.39 26.90
C VAL A 77 -6.38 -16.56 28.17
N PRO A 78 -7.57 -16.62 28.82
CA PRO A 78 -7.73 -16.00 30.12
C PRO A 78 -6.93 -16.76 31.19
N GLY A 79 -6.46 -16.06 32.21
CA GLY A 79 -5.72 -16.66 33.32
C GLY A 79 -4.94 -15.63 34.12
N ARG A 80 -4.08 -16.09 35.02
CA ARG A 80 -3.16 -15.23 35.78
C ARG A 80 -1.77 -15.36 35.18
N VAL A 81 -1.06 -14.25 35.03
CA VAL A 81 0.34 -14.29 34.61
C VAL A 81 1.18 -14.91 35.74
N GLU A 82 1.75 -16.09 35.51
CA GLU A 82 2.68 -16.74 36.45
C GLU A 82 3.99 -15.95 36.52
N ARG A 83 4.55 -15.65 35.33
CA ARG A 83 5.82 -14.94 35.21
C ARG A 83 6.00 -14.30 33.84
N TRP A 84 6.79 -13.23 33.85
CA TRP A 84 7.33 -12.58 32.66
C TRP A 84 8.73 -13.12 32.36
N PHE A 85 9.01 -13.38 31.09
CA PHE A 85 10.32 -13.85 30.61
C PHE A 85 11.18 -12.73 30.03
N VAL A 86 10.57 -11.57 29.79
CA VAL A 86 11.18 -10.42 29.14
C VAL A 86 10.98 -9.17 29.98
N VAL A 87 11.86 -8.20 29.78
CA VAL A 87 11.80 -6.88 30.41
C VAL A 87 11.66 -5.77 29.37
N ASP A 88 11.22 -4.59 29.81
CA ASP A 88 11.15 -3.41 28.94
C ASP A 88 12.52 -3.08 28.34
N GLY A 89 12.53 -2.78 27.04
CA GLY A 89 13.74 -2.49 26.28
C GLY A 89 14.54 -3.71 25.82
N GLN A 90 14.16 -4.94 26.19
CA GLN A 90 14.86 -6.15 25.77
C GLN A 90 14.60 -6.50 24.30
N GLN A 91 15.62 -6.96 23.59
CA GLN A 91 15.48 -7.55 22.25
C GLN A 91 14.96 -8.99 22.33
N VAL A 92 13.98 -9.31 21.48
CA VAL A 92 13.34 -10.62 21.35
C VAL A 92 13.33 -11.06 19.90
N LYS A 93 13.42 -12.37 19.69
CA LYS A 93 13.23 -13.03 18.40
C LYS A 93 11.85 -13.67 18.32
N LYS A 94 11.40 -13.93 17.10
CA LYS A 94 10.18 -14.67 16.82
C LYS A 94 10.20 -16.01 17.56
N GLY A 95 9.16 -16.25 18.34
CA GLY A 95 9.00 -17.47 19.13
C GLY A 95 9.55 -17.39 20.56
N ASP A 96 10.30 -16.33 20.91
CA ASP A 96 10.80 -16.15 22.28
C ASP A 96 9.63 -16.01 23.25
N PRO A 97 9.70 -16.64 24.43
CA PRO A 97 8.64 -16.53 25.43
C PRO A 97 8.58 -15.10 25.99
N ILE A 98 7.37 -14.55 26.11
CA ILE A 98 7.12 -13.22 26.69
C ILE A 98 6.54 -13.36 28.09
N ALA A 99 5.46 -14.13 28.19
CA ALA A 99 4.74 -14.36 29.44
C ALA A 99 4.21 -15.79 29.47
N ARG A 100 4.12 -16.37 30.67
CA ARG A 100 3.33 -17.58 30.88
C ARG A 100 2.10 -17.23 31.69
N ILE A 101 0.96 -17.57 31.13
CA ILE A 101 -0.37 -17.45 31.73
C ILE A 101 -0.77 -18.82 32.22
N ILE A 102 -1.07 -18.95 33.50
CA ILE A 102 -1.62 -20.18 34.06
C ILE A 102 -3.11 -19.96 34.35
N ASP A 103 -3.88 -21.03 34.24
CA ASP A 103 -5.25 -21.00 34.74
C ASP A 103 -5.23 -20.88 36.28
N ASN A 104 -6.33 -20.39 36.86
CA ASN A 104 -6.48 -20.31 38.31
C ASN A 104 -6.66 -21.69 38.95
N ASP A 105 -7.16 -22.67 38.20
CA ASP A 105 -7.36 -24.04 38.68
C ASP A 105 -6.12 -24.93 38.40
N PRO A 106 -5.36 -25.34 39.45
CA PRO A 106 -4.18 -26.18 39.29
C PRO A 106 -4.51 -27.60 38.79
N ASP A 107 -5.73 -28.10 39.00
CA ASP A 107 -6.16 -29.46 38.65
C ASP A 107 -6.91 -29.55 37.31
N LEU A 108 -7.04 -28.42 36.60
CA LEU A 108 -7.72 -28.35 35.31
C LEU A 108 -7.16 -29.35 34.29
N LEU A 109 -5.84 -29.49 34.27
CA LEU A 109 -5.10 -30.41 33.42
C LEU A 109 -5.54 -31.87 33.63
N ALA A 110 -5.58 -32.30 34.89
CA ALA A 110 -5.99 -33.65 35.25
C ALA A 110 -7.47 -33.87 34.90
N SER A 111 -8.31 -32.87 35.13
CA SER A 111 -9.73 -32.90 34.80
C SER A 111 -9.98 -33.01 33.29
N LEU A 112 -9.26 -32.25 32.47
CA LEU A 112 -9.34 -32.31 31.00
C LEU A 112 -8.81 -33.65 30.45
N ALA A 113 -7.75 -34.20 31.04
CA ALA A 113 -7.23 -35.50 30.67
C ALA A 113 -8.23 -36.64 31.00
N ALA A 114 -8.86 -36.58 32.17
CA ALA A 114 -9.92 -37.51 32.56
C ALA A 114 -11.16 -37.39 31.66
N GLU A 115 -11.58 -36.18 31.33
CA GLU A 115 -12.69 -35.93 30.38
C GLU A 115 -12.37 -36.53 29.01
N ARG A 116 -11.16 -36.29 28.48
CA ARG A 116 -10.72 -36.89 27.22
C ARG A 116 -10.74 -38.42 27.28
N ALA A 117 -10.22 -39.02 28.35
CA ALA A 117 -10.21 -40.48 28.51
C ALA A 117 -11.64 -41.06 28.51
N GLN A 118 -12.57 -40.39 29.19
CA GLN A 118 -13.98 -40.78 29.22
C GLN A 118 -14.61 -40.71 27.83
N VAL A 119 -14.34 -39.64 27.06
CA VAL A 119 -14.85 -39.50 25.69
C VAL A 119 -14.24 -40.54 24.75
N VAL A 120 -12.96 -40.86 24.89
CA VAL A 120 -12.31 -41.93 24.10
C VAL A 120 -12.96 -43.28 24.38
N ALA A 121 -13.28 -43.59 25.65
CA ALA A 121 -14.03 -44.79 26.00
C ALA A 121 -15.44 -44.81 25.39
N GLN A 122 -16.14 -43.66 25.36
CA GLN A 122 -17.44 -43.53 24.70
C GLN A 122 -17.35 -43.75 23.18
N ILE A 123 -16.30 -43.25 22.53
CA ILE A 123 -16.05 -43.50 21.09
C ILE A 123 -15.84 -45.00 20.86
N ALA A 124 -15.00 -45.66 21.65
CA ALA A 124 -14.76 -47.09 21.51
C ALA A 124 -16.06 -47.91 21.67
N ALA A 125 -16.90 -47.56 22.66
CA ALA A 125 -18.21 -48.18 22.85
C ALA A 125 -19.18 -47.91 21.68
N ALA A 126 -19.20 -46.68 21.14
CA ALA A 126 -20.02 -46.31 19.99
C ALA A 126 -19.57 -47.00 18.70
N GLU A 127 -18.26 -47.15 18.49
CA GLU A 127 -17.69 -47.88 17.35
C GLU A 127 -18.05 -49.37 17.41
N GLN A 128 -17.97 -49.98 18.60
CA GLN A 128 -18.40 -51.37 18.78
C GLN A 128 -19.90 -51.53 18.55
N ALA A 129 -20.74 -50.62 19.07
CA ALA A 129 -22.18 -50.66 18.85
C ALA A 129 -22.55 -50.49 17.37
N LEU A 130 -21.85 -49.60 16.66
CA LEU A 130 -22.00 -49.40 15.22
C LEU A 130 -21.58 -50.64 14.43
N ALA A 131 -20.47 -51.28 14.80
CA ALA A 131 -20.01 -52.51 14.17
C ALA A 131 -21.06 -53.63 14.29
N THR A 132 -21.64 -53.82 15.48
CA THR A 132 -22.72 -54.78 15.71
C THR A 132 -23.96 -54.44 14.87
N ALA A 133 -24.40 -53.18 14.86
CA ALA A 133 -25.55 -52.76 14.06
C ALA A 133 -25.35 -52.99 12.55
N ARG A 134 -24.13 -52.80 12.03
CA ARG A 134 -23.77 -53.09 10.63
C ARG A 134 -23.80 -54.59 10.32
N LEU A 135 -23.34 -55.42 11.25
CA LEU A 135 -23.45 -56.88 11.11
C LEU A 135 -24.91 -57.32 11.08
N ASP A 136 -25.77 -56.72 11.93
CA ASP A 136 -27.20 -57.04 11.97
C ASP A 136 -27.92 -56.61 10.69
N VAL A 137 -27.59 -55.44 10.13
CA VAL A 137 -28.09 -55.04 8.79
C VAL A 137 -27.65 -56.04 7.73
N THR A 138 -26.38 -56.47 7.75
CA THR A 138 -25.85 -57.43 6.76
C THR A 138 -26.59 -58.77 6.85
N ARG A 139 -26.77 -59.30 8.07
CA ARG A 139 -27.52 -60.53 8.32
C ARG A 139 -28.98 -60.41 7.88
N THR A 140 -29.63 -59.31 8.23
CA THR A 140 -31.05 -59.07 7.90
C THR A 140 -31.25 -58.84 6.40
N SER A 141 -30.29 -58.21 5.73
CA SER A 141 -30.28 -58.06 4.27
C SER A 141 -30.22 -59.41 3.55
N GLN A 142 -29.42 -60.36 4.05
CA GLN A 142 -29.35 -61.72 3.49
C GLN A 142 -30.68 -62.45 3.68
N LEU A 143 -31.21 -62.45 4.91
CA LEU A 143 -32.51 -63.07 5.20
C LEU A 143 -33.65 -62.45 4.40
N TYR A 144 -33.62 -61.13 4.16
CA TYR A 144 -34.61 -60.45 3.32
C TYR A 144 -34.50 -60.89 1.85
N ALA A 145 -33.29 -61.03 1.32
CA ALA A 145 -33.05 -61.51 -0.05
C ALA A 145 -33.52 -62.97 -0.25
N ASP A 146 -33.40 -63.80 0.79
CA ASP A 146 -33.88 -65.18 0.82
C ASP A 146 -35.40 -65.28 1.07
N GLY A 147 -36.11 -64.16 1.27
CA GLY A 147 -37.55 -64.11 1.54
C GLY A 147 -37.94 -64.50 2.97
N LEU A 148 -36.97 -64.59 3.89
CA LEU A 148 -37.14 -65.05 5.27
C LEU A 148 -37.34 -63.92 6.29
N ALA A 149 -37.15 -62.65 5.90
CA ALA A 149 -37.36 -61.47 6.75
C ALA A 149 -38.32 -60.46 6.11
N ALA A 150 -39.02 -59.67 6.94
CA ALA A 150 -39.90 -58.61 6.45
C ALA A 150 -39.12 -57.35 6.06
N ARG A 151 -39.59 -56.62 5.04
CA ARG A 151 -38.99 -55.34 4.60
C ARG A 151 -38.85 -54.33 5.74
N ARG A 152 -39.86 -54.23 6.60
CA ARG A 152 -39.88 -53.35 7.78
C ARG A 152 -38.71 -53.64 8.73
N ASP A 153 -38.37 -54.91 8.92
CA ASP A 153 -37.32 -55.30 9.86
C ASP A 153 -35.94 -54.92 9.29
N TYR A 154 -35.75 -55.06 7.97
CA TYR A 154 -34.57 -54.54 7.29
C TYR A 154 -34.45 -53.00 7.42
N GLU A 155 -35.52 -52.26 7.14
CA GLU A 155 -35.57 -50.80 7.30
C GLU A 155 -35.26 -50.38 8.75
N ASN A 156 -35.78 -51.09 9.76
CA ASN A 156 -35.47 -50.84 11.17
C ASN A 156 -33.98 -51.03 11.49
N THR A 157 -33.34 -52.06 10.93
CA THR A 157 -31.88 -52.26 11.12
C THR A 157 -31.05 -51.15 10.46
N GLN A 158 -31.48 -50.64 9.30
CA GLN A 158 -30.83 -49.49 8.66
C GLN A 158 -30.96 -48.22 9.50
N ILE A 159 -32.16 -47.95 10.03
CA ILE A 159 -32.38 -46.83 10.96
C ILE A 159 -31.48 -46.98 12.18
N LYS A 160 -31.28 -48.21 12.69
CA LYS A 160 -30.39 -48.45 13.81
C LYS A 160 -28.92 -48.14 13.51
N VAL A 161 -28.44 -48.46 12.31
CA VAL A 161 -27.10 -48.07 11.87
C VAL A 161 -26.97 -46.55 11.83
N ALA A 162 -27.93 -45.86 11.20
CA ALA A 162 -27.94 -44.40 11.15
C ALA A 162 -27.94 -43.76 12.56
N GLU A 163 -28.69 -44.33 13.51
CA GLU A 163 -28.69 -43.90 14.91
C GLU A 163 -27.29 -44.08 15.56
N MET A 164 -26.62 -45.22 15.34
CA MET A 164 -25.28 -45.46 15.91
C MET A 164 -24.21 -44.58 15.24
N GLU A 165 -24.33 -44.30 13.94
CA GLU A 165 -23.45 -43.36 13.25
C GLU A 165 -23.59 -41.94 13.81
N ALA A 166 -24.82 -41.49 14.07
CA ALA A 166 -25.06 -40.21 14.72
C ALA A 166 -24.44 -40.14 16.13
N LYS A 167 -24.55 -41.21 16.93
CA LYS A 167 -23.91 -41.29 18.26
C LYS A 167 -22.39 -41.26 18.18
N LEU A 168 -21.80 -41.95 17.19
CA LEU A 168 -20.36 -41.92 16.95
C LEU A 168 -19.89 -40.51 16.54
N ALA A 169 -20.64 -39.85 15.66
CA ALA A 169 -20.35 -38.48 15.25
C ALA A 169 -20.43 -37.50 16.44
N GLU A 170 -21.43 -37.65 17.31
CA GLU A 170 -21.56 -36.87 18.55
C GLU A 170 -20.36 -37.09 19.48
N ALA A 171 -19.95 -38.34 19.70
CA ALA A 171 -18.80 -38.67 20.54
C ALA A 171 -17.48 -38.10 19.97
N ARG A 172 -17.31 -38.14 18.65
CA ARG A 172 -16.16 -37.50 17.97
C ARG A 172 -16.18 -35.98 18.09
N ALA A 173 -17.35 -35.34 18.03
CA ALA A 173 -17.47 -33.91 18.28
C ALA A 173 -17.10 -33.53 19.72
N LYS A 174 -17.49 -34.36 20.71
CA LYS A 174 -17.04 -34.21 22.11
C LYS A 174 -15.52 -34.33 22.24
N LEU A 175 -14.89 -35.26 21.52
CA LEU A 175 -13.44 -35.43 21.54
C LEU A 175 -12.73 -34.19 20.97
N ASN A 176 -13.22 -33.64 19.87
CA ASN A 176 -12.69 -32.41 19.30
C ASN A 176 -12.77 -31.24 20.29
N LYS A 177 -13.90 -31.12 21.01
CA LYS A 177 -14.06 -30.11 22.06
C LYS A 177 -13.04 -30.29 23.20
N ALA A 178 -12.84 -31.52 23.69
CA ALA A 178 -11.85 -31.82 24.72
C ALA A 178 -10.41 -31.51 24.24
N ASN A 179 -10.09 -31.85 22.99
CA ASN A 179 -8.79 -31.54 22.39
C ASN A 179 -8.54 -30.04 22.25
N ILE A 180 -9.56 -29.24 21.93
CA ILE A 180 -9.43 -27.76 21.93
C ILE A 180 -9.07 -27.25 23.33
N GLY A 181 -9.67 -27.80 24.38
CA GLY A 181 -9.33 -27.48 25.77
C GLY A 181 -7.86 -27.74 26.08
N LEU A 182 -7.33 -28.90 25.67
CA LEU A 182 -5.92 -29.24 25.83
C LEU A 182 -5.00 -28.37 24.95
N ASN A 183 -5.39 -28.06 23.72
CA ASN A 183 -4.59 -27.22 22.83
C ASN A 183 -4.49 -25.77 23.34
N ARG A 184 -5.53 -25.25 24.01
CA ARG A 184 -5.46 -23.94 24.69
C ARG A 184 -4.36 -23.90 25.75
N GLN A 185 -3.97 -25.04 26.31
CA GLN A 185 -2.85 -25.11 27.22
C GLN A 185 -1.52 -24.75 26.55
N SER A 186 -1.32 -25.10 25.28
CA SER A 186 -0.12 -24.66 24.54
C SER A 186 -0.06 -23.14 24.36
N ALA A 187 -1.23 -22.48 24.36
CA ALA A 187 -1.37 -21.02 24.28
C ALA A 187 -1.15 -20.31 25.62
N GLN A 188 -0.93 -21.04 26.72
CA GLN A 188 -0.52 -20.48 28.02
C GLN A 188 0.84 -19.80 27.94
N LEU A 189 1.73 -20.27 27.06
CA LEU A 189 3.01 -19.60 26.82
C LEU A 189 2.85 -18.63 25.65
N VAL A 190 2.70 -17.35 25.99
CA VAL A 190 2.64 -16.28 25.00
C VAL A 190 4.05 -16.03 24.46
N ARG A 191 4.20 -16.13 23.14
CA ARG A 191 5.48 -15.98 22.44
C ARG A 191 5.47 -14.74 21.56
N ALA A 192 6.65 -14.21 21.28
CA ALA A 192 6.83 -13.11 20.35
C ALA A 192 6.42 -13.52 18.93
N PRO A 193 5.49 -12.80 18.26
CA PRO A 193 5.08 -13.09 16.90
C PRO A 193 6.19 -12.80 15.87
N ARG A 194 7.14 -11.93 16.20
CA ARG A 194 8.25 -11.50 15.33
C ARG A 194 9.46 -11.02 16.12
N ASP A 195 10.56 -10.81 15.42
CA ASP A 195 11.75 -10.15 15.96
C ASP A 195 11.47 -8.66 16.22
N GLY A 196 11.98 -8.14 17.34
CA GLY A 196 11.89 -6.74 17.71
C GLY A 196 12.38 -6.48 19.14
N ARG A 197 12.11 -5.26 19.63
CA ARG A 197 12.40 -4.85 21.01
C ARG A 197 11.08 -4.65 21.76
N ILE A 198 11.03 -5.09 23.01
CA ILE A 198 9.89 -4.81 23.90
C ILE A 198 9.89 -3.30 24.19
N GLN A 199 8.87 -2.60 23.70
CA GLN A 199 8.68 -1.17 23.96
C GLN A 199 8.04 -0.94 25.32
N GLN A 200 7.03 -1.74 25.64
CA GLN A 200 6.26 -1.61 26.88
C GLN A 200 5.67 -2.96 27.28
N LEU A 201 5.77 -3.28 28.55
CA LEU A 201 5.17 -4.43 29.20
C LEU A 201 4.01 -3.98 30.09
N ASN A 202 2.89 -4.70 30.02
CA ASN A 202 1.79 -4.49 30.94
C ASN A 202 2.10 -5.16 32.28
N THR A 203 2.95 -4.55 33.09
CA THR A 203 3.34 -5.11 34.39
C THR A 203 2.18 -5.23 35.37
N ALA A 204 1.11 -4.44 35.20
CA ALA A 204 -0.13 -4.57 35.97
C ALA A 204 -0.84 -5.91 35.73
N ALA A 205 -0.75 -6.47 34.51
CA ALA A 205 -1.25 -7.81 34.20
C ALA A 205 -0.52 -8.93 34.98
N GLY A 206 0.64 -8.64 35.59
CA GLY A 206 1.34 -9.57 36.48
C GLY A 206 0.61 -9.82 37.81
N ALA A 207 -0.21 -8.87 38.27
CA ALA A 207 -0.89 -8.93 39.56
C ALA A 207 -2.39 -9.28 39.45
N THR A 208 -2.94 -9.28 38.24
CA THR A 208 -4.39 -9.41 37.99
C THR A 208 -4.70 -10.58 37.05
N LEU A 209 -5.97 -10.98 37.05
CA LEU A 209 -6.51 -11.91 36.06
C LEU A 209 -6.59 -11.19 34.70
N VAL A 210 -5.96 -11.76 33.67
CA VAL A 210 -6.06 -11.31 32.29
C VAL A 210 -7.12 -12.10 31.54
N SER A 211 -7.84 -11.44 30.66
CA SER A 211 -8.80 -12.04 29.73
C SER A 211 -8.16 -12.27 28.37
N ALA A 212 -8.76 -13.15 27.56
CA ALA A 212 -8.33 -13.30 26.17
C ALA A 212 -8.57 -11.98 25.42
N GLY A 213 -7.54 -11.51 24.71
CA GLY A 213 -7.52 -10.23 24.01
C GLY A 213 -6.87 -9.08 24.79
N ASP A 214 -6.62 -9.25 26.10
CA ASP A 214 -5.97 -8.21 26.90
C ASP A 214 -4.52 -8.00 26.44
N TRP A 215 -4.09 -6.74 26.39
CA TRP A 215 -2.74 -6.37 25.99
C TRP A 215 -1.70 -6.74 27.06
N LEU A 216 -0.64 -7.42 26.64
CA LEU A 216 0.45 -7.89 27.51
C LEU A 216 1.76 -7.16 27.26
N ALA A 217 2.14 -7.01 25.99
CA ALA A 217 3.40 -6.38 25.61
C ALA A 217 3.28 -5.69 24.26
N THR A 218 4.11 -4.69 24.03
CA THR A 218 4.23 -4.01 22.75
C THR A 218 5.62 -4.26 22.18
N ILE A 219 5.69 -4.81 20.96
CA ILE A 219 6.95 -5.10 20.27
C ILE A 219 7.15 -4.08 19.15
N ALA A 220 8.29 -3.40 19.18
CA ALA A 220 8.72 -2.48 18.15
C ALA A 220 9.87 -3.10 17.32
N PRO A 221 9.72 -3.27 16.00
CA PRO A 221 10.78 -3.77 15.15
C PRO A 221 12.00 -2.85 15.08
N GLU A 222 13.23 -3.39 15.01
CA GLU A 222 14.46 -2.57 14.96
C GLU A 222 14.98 -2.27 13.55
N ARG A 223 14.68 -3.13 12.56
CA ARG A 223 15.08 -2.93 11.17
C ARG A 223 13.83 -2.71 10.34
N GLN A 224 13.58 -1.47 9.94
CA GLN A 224 12.39 -1.09 9.20
C GLN A 224 12.77 -0.35 7.93
N GLN A 225 12.18 -0.74 6.80
CA GLN A 225 12.23 0.09 5.60
C GLN A 225 11.24 1.24 5.77
N ARG A 226 11.78 2.44 5.92
CA ARG A 226 11.00 3.67 6.10
C ARG A 226 10.59 4.23 4.74
N VAL A 227 9.33 4.61 4.62
CA VAL A 227 8.80 5.39 3.51
C VAL A 227 8.07 6.61 4.06
N VAL A 228 7.95 7.65 3.26
CA VAL A 228 7.12 8.81 3.62
C VAL A 228 5.77 8.64 2.98
N GLU A 229 4.73 8.71 3.79
CA GLU A 229 3.36 8.88 3.34
C GLU A 229 3.12 10.38 3.17
N LEU A 230 2.79 10.82 1.95
CA LEU A 230 2.39 12.20 1.66
C LEU A 230 0.93 12.23 1.27
N LEU A 231 0.18 13.16 1.86
CA LEU A 231 -1.20 13.45 1.48
C LEU A 231 -1.18 14.60 0.47
N VAL A 232 -1.67 14.33 -0.73
CA VAL A 232 -1.68 15.23 -1.89
C VAL A 232 -3.12 15.49 -2.32
N ASP A 233 -3.41 16.69 -2.78
CA ASP A 233 -4.74 17.07 -3.27
C ASP A 233 -5.14 16.28 -4.52
N GLY A 234 -6.43 15.95 -4.65
CA GLY A 234 -6.98 15.26 -5.82
C GLY A 234 -6.76 16.00 -7.15
N ARG A 235 -6.64 17.33 -7.12
CA ARG A 235 -6.33 18.15 -8.30
C ARG A 235 -4.94 17.86 -8.86
N ASP A 236 -3.99 17.57 -7.97
CA ASP A 236 -2.58 17.39 -8.34
C ASP A 236 -2.22 15.90 -8.50
N VAL A 237 -2.86 15.01 -7.74
CA VAL A 237 -2.54 13.57 -7.73
C VAL A 237 -2.69 12.91 -9.09
N ALA A 238 -3.63 13.39 -9.92
CA ALA A 238 -3.89 12.84 -11.26
C ALA A 238 -2.67 12.94 -12.19
N LEU A 239 -1.74 13.86 -11.91
CA LEU A 239 -0.52 14.07 -12.68
C LEU A 239 0.71 13.40 -12.05
N VAL A 240 0.57 12.91 -10.82
CA VAL A 240 1.65 12.22 -10.11
C VAL A 240 1.88 10.87 -10.77
N ARG A 241 3.15 10.52 -11.00
CA ARG A 241 3.54 9.21 -11.55
C ARG A 241 4.57 8.53 -10.66
N ARG A 242 4.58 7.20 -10.69
CA ARG A 242 5.64 6.41 -10.05
C ARG A 242 7.00 6.81 -10.61
N GLY A 243 7.98 6.92 -9.73
CA GLY A 243 9.35 7.33 -10.04
C GLY A 243 9.59 8.83 -10.08
N GLN A 244 8.56 9.68 -9.98
CA GLN A 244 8.77 11.14 -9.95
C GLN A 244 9.65 11.56 -8.77
N PRO A 245 10.57 12.53 -8.97
CA PRO A 245 11.42 13.02 -7.91
C PRO A 245 10.61 13.83 -6.90
N VAL A 246 10.90 13.62 -5.62
CA VAL A 246 10.25 14.29 -4.50
C VAL A 246 11.31 14.92 -3.63
N ARG A 247 11.12 16.18 -3.24
CA ARG A 247 11.95 16.82 -2.24
C ARG A 247 11.22 16.82 -0.91
N LEU A 248 11.88 16.32 0.13
CA LEU A 248 11.31 16.08 1.46
C LEU A 248 12.00 16.95 2.51
N ASN A 249 11.22 17.46 3.46
CA ASN A 249 11.68 18.15 4.64
C ASN A 249 11.08 17.48 5.87
N PHE A 250 11.95 16.90 6.71
CA PHE A 250 11.54 16.21 7.93
C PHE A 250 11.46 17.17 9.11
N GLU A 251 10.33 17.16 9.81
CA GLU A 251 10.15 17.94 11.03
C GLU A 251 11.07 17.40 12.14
N GLY A 252 11.70 18.31 12.89
CA GLY A 252 12.71 17.96 13.90
C GLY A 252 14.15 17.89 13.38
N TRP A 253 14.37 18.02 12.06
CA TRP A 253 15.70 18.20 11.47
C TRP A 253 15.93 19.68 11.13
N PRO A 254 16.98 20.35 11.65
CA PRO A 254 17.23 21.75 11.35
C PRO A 254 17.62 21.91 9.88
N ALA A 255 16.75 22.53 9.09
CA ALA A 255 17.08 22.96 7.74
C ALA A 255 17.75 24.33 7.81
N ILE A 256 19.07 24.37 7.64
CA ILE A 256 19.75 25.66 7.42
C ILE A 256 19.56 26.00 5.94
N GLN A 257 18.72 27.01 5.66
CA GLN A 257 18.51 27.52 4.31
C GLN A 257 19.43 28.72 4.07
N PHE A 258 20.38 28.58 3.15
CA PHE A 258 21.08 29.73 2.59
C PHE A 258 20.28 30.26 1.40
N SER A 259 19.78 31.49 1.49
CA SER A 259 19.12 32.17 0.37
C SER A 259 20.11 32.29 -0.80
N GLY A 260 19.84 31.60 -1.91
CA GLY A 260 20.57 31.75 -3.18
C GLY A 260 21.42 30.57 -3.65
N TRP A 261 21.59 29.49 -2.87
CA TRP A 261 22.42 28.32 -3.26
C TRP A 261 21.69 26.98 -3.03
N PRO A 262 21.03 26.41 -4.05
CA PRO A 262 20.19 25.20 -3.90
C PRO A 262 20.94 23.91 -3.54
N SER A 263 22.26 23.86 -3.76
CA SER A 263 23.10 22.67 -3.52
C SER A 263 23.54 22.50 -2.07
N VAL A 264 23.30 23.50 -1.20
CA VAL A 264 23.69 23.50 0.22
C VAL A 264 22.45 23.65 1.11
N ALA A 265 21.37 22.96 0.77
CA ALA A 265 20.20 22.82 1.64
C ALA A 265 20.40 21.60 2.55
N GLN A 266 21.24 21.73 3.58
CA GLN A 266 21.44 20.69 4.57
C GLN A 266 20.14 20.59 5.40
N GLY A 267 19.24 19.69 4.99
CA GLY A 267 17.91 19.50 5.57
C GLY A 267 16.78 19.20 4.57
N MET A 268 17.04 19.29 3.26
CA MET A 268 16.15 18.76 2.23
C MET A 268 16.68 17.42 1.72
N PHE A 269 15.80 16.43 1.62
CA PHE A 269 16.16 15.06 1.23
C PHE A 269 15.49 14.69 -0.08
N ASP A 270 16.19 13.89 -0.88
CA ASP A 270 15.69 13.40 -2.15
C ASP A 270 14.94 12.08 -1.93
N GLY A 271 13.72 12.01 -2.46
CA GLY A 271 12.90 10.81 -2.53
C GLY A 271 12.34 10.63 -3.93
N ARG A 272 11.67 9.50 -4.16
CA ARG A 272 10.89 9.28 -5.38
C ARG A 272 9.55 8.63 -5.06
N VAL A 273 8.54 8.91 -5.88
CA VAL A 273 7.22 8.30 -5.73
C VAL A 273 7.32 6.80 -5.94
N LEU A 274 7.04 6.01 -4.91
CA LEU A 274 6.99 4.56 -4.95
C LEU A 274 5.62 4.10 -5.48
N ALA A 275 4.55 4.59 -4.86
CA ALA A 275 3.18 4.20 -5.18
C ALA A 275 2.20 5.32 -4.86
N ILE A 276 1.01 5.25 -5.47
CA ILE A 276 -0.09 6.19 -5.28
C ILE A 276 -1.31 5.33 -5.00
N ASP A 277 -2.05 5.65 -3.94
CA ASP A 277 -3.27 4.92 -3.61
C ASP A 277 -4.38 5.28 -4.60
N PRO A 278 -5.16 4.29 -5.06
CA PRO A 278 -6.23 4.52 -6.03
C PRO A 278 -7.45 5.24 -5.44
N SER A 279 -7.61 5.23 -4.11
CA SER A 279 -8.76 5.79 -3.41
C SER A 279 -8.36 7.01 -2.56
N ALA A 280 -9.20 8.05 -2.59
CA ALA A 280 -9.08 9.18 -1.68
C ALA A 280 -9.45 8.77 -0.24
N GLN A 281 -8.81 9.42 0.74
CA GLN A 281 -9.22 9.34 2.13
C GLN A 281 -10.52 10.14 2.35
N ASN A 282 -11.16 9.99 3.53
CA ASN A 282 -12.37 10.74 3.89
C ASN A 282 -12.21 12.28 3.82
N THR A 283 -10.96 12.76 3.80
CA THR A 283 -10.59 14.18 3.67
C THR A 283 -10.53 14.67 2.21
N GLY A 284 -10.68 13.78 1.22
CA GLY A 284 -10.50 14.09 -0.20
C GLY A 284 -9.02 14.10 -0.65
N LEU A 285 -8.09 13.84 0.26
CA LEU A 285 -6.66 13.75 -0.04
C LEU A 285 -6.28 12.34 -0.48
N PHE A 286 -5.31 12.26 -1.38
CA PHE A 286 -4.75 11.01 -1.87
C PHE A 286 -3.41 10.73 -1.23
N ARG A 287 -3.17 9.45 -1.00
CA ARG A 287 -1.98 8.97 -0.32
C ARG A 287 -0.92 8.59 -1.34
N VAL A 288 0.24 9.23 -1.23
CA VAL A 288 1.41 8.99 -2.10
C VAL A 288 2.55 8.48 -1.23
N LEU A 289 3.02 7.27 -1.51
CA LEU A 289 4.18 6.68 -0.85
C LEU A 289 5.45 7.12 -1.56
N VAL A 290 6.41 7.60 -0.79
CA VAL A 290 7.70 8.08 -1.27
C VAL A 290 8.79 7.26 -0.62
N GLU A 291 9.77 6.81 -1.40
CA GLU A 291 10.93 6.08 -0.92
C GLU A 291 12.22 6.88 -1.14
N PRO A 292 13.33 6.55 -0.45
CA PRO A 292 14.62 7.19 -0.69
C PRO A 292 15.06 7.06 -2.15
N MET A 293 15.61 8.14 -2.71
CA MET A 293 16.10 8.10 -4.09
C MET A 293 17.38 7.26 -4.19
N PRO A 294 17.43 6.20 -5.03
CA PRO A 294 18.64 5.40 -5.20
C PRO A 294 19.83 6.24 -5.68
N GLY A 295 21.01 6.04 -5.08
CA GLY A 295 22.24 6.77 -5.44
C GLY A 295 22.34 8.19 -4.85
N LYS A 296 21.35 8.63 -4.06
CA LYS A 296 21.40 9.87 -3.28
C LYS A 296 21.75 9.58 -1.81
N PRO A 297 22.16 10.58 -1.02
CA PRO A 297 22.34 10.42 0.42
C PRO A 297 21.10 9.82 1.08
N ALA A 298 21.30 8.88 1.99
CA ALA A 298 20.22 8.31 2.78
C ALA A 298 19.51 9.40 3.59
N TRP A 299 18.23 9.17 3.89
CA TRP A 299 17.47 10.01 4.81
C TRP A 299 18.09 10.00 6.21
N PRO A 300 17.73 10.96 7.09
CA PRO A 300 18.27 11.01 8.44
C PRO A 300 18.11 9.69 9.19
N ASP A 301 19.08 9.43 10.07
CA ASP A 301 19.06 8.27 10.94
C ASP A 301 17.76 8.19 11.77
N ASP A 302 17.33 6.97 12.08
CA ASP A 302 16.13 6.65 12.86
C ASP A 302 16.08 7.40 14.19
N ASN A 303 17.23 7.75 14.76
CA ASN A 303 17.31 8.52 16.00
C ASN A 303 16.72 9.93 15.89
N TYR A 304 16.79 10.54 14.71
CA TYR A 304 16.31 11.90 14.46
C TYR A 304 14.95 11.92 13.78
N VAL A 305 14.69 10.97 12.88
CA VAL A 305 13.44 10.86 12.14
C VAL A 305 12.85 9.48 12.40
N ARG A 306 11.97 9.43 13.41
CA ARG A 306 11.27 8.22 13.85
C ARG A 306 10.01 8.01 13.02
N LEU A 307 9.43 6.82 13.11
CA LEU A 307 8.08 6.60 12.60
C LEU A 307 7.10 7.60 13.25
N GLY A 308 6.17 8.11 12.45
CA GLY A 308 5.23 9.16 12.84
C GLY A 308 5.81 10.57 12.80
N SER A 309 7.12 10.76 12.58
CA SER A 309 7.70 12.07 12.34
C SER A 309 7.03 12.73 11.14
N LYS A 310 6.61 13.98 11.30
CA LYS A 310 5.94 14.74 10.24
C LYS A 310 6.91 15.14 9.14
N VAL A 311 6.39 15.15 7.91
CA VAL A 311 7.17 15.45 6.71
C VAL A 311 6.37 16.38 5.81
N ARG A 312 7.05 17.36 5.24
CA ARG A 312 6.56 18.15 4.11
C ARG A 312 7.30 17.70 2.85
N GLY A 313 6.54 17.37 1.83
CA GLY A 313 7.07 16.94 0.54
C GLY A 313 6.60 17.85 -0.59
N TRP A 314 7.45 17.99 -1.59
CA TRP A 314 7.13 18.64 -2.86
C TRP A 314 7.47 17.65 -3.97
N ILE A 315 6.43 17.10 -4.60
CA ILE A 315 6.60 16.22 -5.76
C ILE A 315 6.90 17.12 -6.95
N GLN A 316 8.04 16.91 -7.59
CA GLN A 316 8.47 17.69 -8.73
C GLN A 316 7.73 17.22 -9.98
N MET A 317 7.09 18.18 -10.64
CA MET A 317 6.28 17.99 -11.85
C MET A 317 7.06 18.51 -13.07
N GLU A 318 6.34 18.79 -14.16
CA GLU A 318 6.90 19.32 -15.39
C GLU A 318 7.49 20.73 -15.22
N THR A 319 8.41 21.07 -16.12
CA THR A 319 8.99 22.41 -16.20
C THR A 319 8.18 23.31 -17.13
N VAL A 320 7.66 24.41 -16.60
CA VAL A 320 6.87 25.41 -17.33
C VAL A 320 7.57 26.76 -17.29
N THR A 321 7.11 27.76 -18.05
CA THR A 321 7.63 29.13 -17.92
C THR A 321 7.03 29.83 -16.70
N ILE A 322 7.76 30.76 -16.07
CA ILE A 322 7.22 31.54 -14.93
C ILE A 322 5.95 32.31 -15.36
N ALA A 323 5.94 32.87 -16.58
CA ALA A 323 4.77 33.53 -17.15
C ALA A 323 3.53 32.62 -17.14
N TYR A 324 3.69 31.37 -17.58
CA TYR A 324 2.61 30.39 -17.59
C TYR A 324 2.15 30.04 -16.18
N GLU A 325 3.07 29.79 -15.25
CA GLU A 325 2.72 29.43 -13.88
C GLU A 325 1.94 30.53 -13.16
N LEU A 326 2.35 31.79 -13.33
CA LEU A 326 1.62 32.95 -12.78
C LEU A 326 0.23 33.10 -13.38
N TRP A 327 0.10 32.96 -14.71
CA TRP A 327 -1.20 33.01 -15.37
C TRP A 327 -2.12 31.89 -14.91
N ARG A 328 -1.60 30.66 -14.79
CA ARG A 328 -2.34 29.48 -14.33
C ARG A 328 -2.85 29.65 -12.89
N GLN A 329 -1.98 30.11 -11.98
CA GLN A 329 -2.34 30.39 -10.59
C GLN A 329 -3.41 31.48 -10.47
N LEU A 330 -3.32 32.53 -11.28
CA LEU A 330 -4.30 33.62 -11.29
C LEU A 330 -5.70 33.16 -11.74
N ASN A 331 -5.77 32.16 -12.63
CA ASN A 331 -7.02 31.64 -13.20
C ASN A 331 -7.47 30.31 -12.54
N ASP A 332 -6.79 29.86 -11.50
CA ASP A 332 -7.05 28.59 -10.78
C ASP A 332 -7.06 27.33 -11.69
N PHE A 333 -6.24 27.31 -12.75
CA PHE A 333 -6.12 26.15 -13.63
C PHE A 333 -5.29 25.02 -12.97
N PRO A 334 -5.60 23.74 -13.23
CA PRO A 334 -4.81 22.61 -12.75
C PRO A 334 -3.41 22.60 -13.37
N LEU A 335 -2.49 21.84 -12.76
CA LEU A 335 -1.11 21.65 -13.24
C LEU A 335 -1.07 21.11 -14.69
N GLU A 336 0.04 21.36 -15.41
CA GLU A 336 0.15 20.88 -16.79
C GLU A 336 0.27 19.36 -16.86
N PHE A 337 -0.52 18.73 -17.72
CA PHE A 337 -0.38 17.31 -18.02
C PHE A 337 0.98 17.07 -18.70
N PRO A 338 1.76 16.08 -18.24
CA PRO A 338 2.93 15.65 -18.99
C PRO A 338 2.47 15.20 -20.37
N VAL A 339 3.07 15.75 -21.42
CA VAL A 339 2.88 15.24 -22.78
C VAL A 339 3.26 13.75 -22.74
N PRO A 340 2.41 12.83 -23.20
CA PRO A 340 2.79 11.44 -23.32
C PRO A 340 4.11 11.36 -24.09
N VAL A 341 5.14 10.76 -23.50
CA VAL A 341 6.33 10.40 -24.26
C VAL A 341 5.87 9.30 -25.19
N ASP A 342 5.57 9.65 -26.44
CA ASP A 342 5.30 8.67 -27.49
C ASP A 342 6.47 7.69 -27.52
N THR A 343 6.22 6.45 -27.08
CA THR A 343 7.11 5.30 -27.33
C THR A 343 6.93 4.76 -28.75
N GLY A 344 6.13 5.44 -29.57
CA GLY A 344 5.96 5.16 -30.99
C GLY A 344 7.18 5.57 -31.83
N PRO A 345 7.46 4.88 -32.95
CA PRO A 345 8.62 5.17 -33.76
C PRO A 345 8.56 6.60 -34.29
N ARG A 346 9.65 7.37 -34.04
CA ARG A 346 9.80 8.78 -34.45
C ARG A 346 9.24 9.00 -35.86
N LYS A 347 8.20 9.85 -35.95
CA LYS A 347 7.67 10.43 -37.20
C LYS A 347 8.85 11.07 -37.94
N GLY A 348 9.33 10.37 -38.96
CA GLY A 348 10.56 10.70 -39.69
C GLY A 348 11.20 9.47 -40.33
N THR A 349 10.97 8.28 -39.77
CA THR A 349 11.53 7.03 -40.31
C THR A 349 10.53 6.16 -41.07
N ALA A 350 9.22 6.43 -40.97
CA ALA A 350 8.18 5.62 -41.62
C ALA A 350 8.22 5.71 -43.16
N LEU A 351 8.55 6.87 -43.74
CA LEU A 351 8.69 7.00 -45.20
C LEU A 351 9.94 6.25 -45.73
N LYS A 352 11.02 6.19 -44.94
CA LYS A 352 12.23 5.40 -45.28
C LYS A 352 11.98 3.89 -45.17
N ALA A 353 11.26 3.45 -44.14
CA ALA A 353 10.95 2.03 -43.95
C ALA A 353 9.98 1.47 -45.02
N LEU A 354 9.14 2.32 -45.62
CA LEU A 354 8.27 1.93 -46.74
C LEU A 354 9.02 1.90 -48.08
N THR A 355 9.94 2.84 -48.31
CA THR A 355 10.75 2.89 -49.54
C THR A 355 11.81 1.78 -49.59
N ASP A 356 12.40 1.39 -48.46
CA ASP A 356 13.34 0.27 -48.40
C ASP A 356 12.66 -1.09 -48.64
N LYS A 357 11.39 -1.24 -48.21
CA LYS A 357 10.62 -2.48 -48.42
C LYS A 357 10.20 -2.70 -49.89
N GLU A 358 9.91 -1.64 -50.63
CA GLU A 358 9.62 -1.73 -52.07
C GLU A 358 10.88 -2.05 -52.89
N ALA A 359 12.05 -1.53 -52.49
CA ALA A 359 13.32 -1.84 -53.16
C ALA A 359 13.75 -3.32 -53.01
N THR A 360 13.43 -3.96 -51.88
CA THR A 360 13.74 -5.38 -51.65
C THR A 360 12.77 -6.37 -52.32
N LYS A 361 11.62 -5.92 -52.84
CA LYS A 361 10.63 -6.83 -53.46
C LYS A 361 10.89 -7.13 -54.94
N GLY A 362 11.90 -6.50 -55.55
CA GLY A 362 12.28 -6.68 -56.97
C GLY A 362 13.33 -7.76 -57.26
N LYS A 363 13.84 -8.50 -56.24
CA LYS A 363 14.90 -9.50 -56.44
C LYS A 363 14.74 -10.72 -55.54
N SER A 364 13.87 -11.64 -55.93
CA SER A 364 14.12 -13.10 -55.79
C SER A 364 13.05 -13.87 -56.54
N GLY A 365 13.41 -14.33 -57.74
CA GLY A 365 12.62 -15.33 -58.47
C GLY A 365 12.92 -16.74 -57.96
N GLY A 366 11.88 -17.57 -57.99
CA GLY A 366 11.93 -19.00 -58.30
C GLY A 366 12.45 -19.96 -57.22
N LYS A 367 11.53 -20.74 -56.61
CA LYS A 367 11.45 -22.20 -56.80
C LYS A 367 10.18 -22.80 -56.18
N SER A 368 9.73 -23.86 -56.82
CA SER A 368 8.58 -24.71 -56.58
C SER A 368 8.70 -25.60 -55.33
N ASP A 369 7.56 -26.16 -54.92
CA ASP A 369 7.28 -27.53 -54.39
C ASP A 369 6.21 -27.41 -53.27
N SER A 370 4.95 -27.83 -53.49
CA SER A 370 4.39 -29.20 -53.54
C SER A 370 3.89 -29.73 -52.17
N TYR A 371 2.56 -29.93 -52.11
CA TYR A 371 1.74 -30.90 -51.35
C TYR A 371 1.54 -30.85 -49.81
N GLY A 372 0.26 -31.02 -49.45
CA GLY A 372 -0.28 -31.63 -48.21
C GLY A 372 -0.74 -30.61 -47.15
N GLY A 373 -1.94 -30.64 -46.58
CA GLY A 373 -3.03 -31.61 -46.52
C GLY A 373 -3.73 -31.48 -45.15
N ALA A 374 -5.06 -31.66 -45.13
CA ALA A 374 -5.96 -31.86 -43.97
C ALA A 374 -6.12 -30.69 -42.96
N ASP A 375 -7.30 -30.08 -42.79
CA ASP A 375 -8.59 -30.55 -42.23
C ASP A 375 -8.72 -30.29 -40.70
N TYR A 376 -9.96 -30.31 -40.19
CA TYR A 376 -10.55 -29.86 -38.91
C TYR A 376 -11.27 -28.50 -39.07
N GLY A 377 -12.59 -28.43 -39.34
CA GLY A 377 -13.68 -29.11 -38.63
C GLY A 377 -13.82 -28.46 -37.26
N GLY A 378 -14.72 -27.50 -37.01
CA GLY A 378 -16.18 -27.59 -37.15
C GLY A 378 -16.77 -27.49 -35.74
N GLY A 379 -17.79 -26.65 -35.53
CA GLY A 379 -18.53 -26.63 -34.27
C GLY A 379 -18.98 -25.25 -33.80
N GLU A 380 -20.04 -24.76 -34.44
CA GLU A 380 -21.02 -23.86 -33.85
C GLU A 380 -21.57 -24.45 -32.53
N GLU A 381 -21.95 -23.60 -31.57
CA GLU A 381 -23.38 -23.47 -31.26
C GLU A 381 -23.66 -22.27 -30.36
N GLU A 382 -24.70 -21.57 -30.78
CA GLU A 382 -25.32 -20.39 -30.24
C GLU A 382 -26.48 -20.84 -29.34
N LYS A 383 -26.59 -20.27 -28.13
CA LYS A 383 -27.86 -19.88 -27.49
C LYS A 383 -27.62 -19.03 -26.26
#